data_AF-A0A5C7PKB2-F1
#
_entry.id   AF-A0A5C7PKB2-F1
#
_cell.length_a   1.000
_cell.length_b   1.000
_cell.length_c   1.000
_cell.angle_alpha   90.00
_cell.angle_beta   90.00
_cell.angle_gamma   90.00
#
_symmetry.space_group_name_H-M   'P 1'
#
loop_
_entity.id
_entity.type
_entity.pdbx_description
1 polymer ?
#
loop_
_entity_poly.entity_id
_entity_poly.type
_entity_poly.pdbx_seq_one_letter_code
_entity_poly.pdbx_strand_id
1 'polypeptide(L)'
;MPVPRQGSPRPAAERVEPIGRPAPGAAPSPSPSSPPARATSQPAPAATASGAPLKPVAVRHVDALPPHVASLDWPGLQAAVASCQACELCGTRQQAVFGVGHPQADWMIVGEAPGEQEDAQGEPFVGR
;
A
#
# COMPACT_ATOMS: atom_id res chain seq x y z
N MET A 1 -1.56 4.80 59.18
CA MET A 1 -1.47 3.32 59.13
C MET A 1 -1.80 2.87 57.71
N PRO A 2 -0.82 2.57 56.84
CA PRO A 2 -1.10 2.12 55.48
C PRO A 2 -1.51 0.63 55.46
N VAL A 3 -2.55 0.31 54.70
CA VAL A 3 -3.08 -1.04 54.50
C VAL A 3 -2.18 -1.80 53.50
N PRO A 4 -1.71 -3.02 53.79
CA PRO A 4 -0.91 -3.79 52.83
C PRO A 4 -1.81 -4.28 51.69
N ARG A 5 -1.42 -3.97 50.44
CA ARG A 5 -2.03 -4.52 49.23
C ARG A 5 -1.49 -5.93 49.02
N GLN A 6 -2.33 -6.93 49.29
CA GLN A 6 -2.03 -8.33 48.98
C GLN A 6 -2.08 -8.54 47.47
N GLY A 7 -0.98 -9.05 46.89
CA GLY A 7 -0.88 -9.39 45.48
C GLY A 7 -1.64 -10.68 45.18
N SER A 8 -2.53 -10.63 44.19
CA SER A 8 -3.20 -11.83 43.67
C SER A 8 -2.19 -12.78 43.02
N PRO A 9 -2.29 -14.10 43.22
CA PRO A 9 -1.41 -15.07 42.57
C PRO A 9 -1.65 -15.08 41.05
N ARG A 10 -0.57 -15.07 40.28
CA ARG A 10 -0.59 -15.30 38.82
C ARG A 10 -1.13 -16.72 38.57
N PRO A 11 -2.14 -16.92 37.73
CA PRO A 11 -2.54 -18.26 37.33
C PRO A 11 -1.38 -18.92 36.56
N ALA A 12 -1.19 -20.21 36.84
CA ALA A 12 -0.21 -21.06 36.19
C ALA A 12 -0.48 -21.09 34.67
N ALA A 13 0.57 -20.96 33.87
CA ALA A 13 0.49 -21.10 32.42
C ALA A 13 0.06 -22.54 32.08
N GLU A 14 -1.18 -22.68 31.62
CA GLU A 14 -1.73 -23.94 31.17
C GLU A 14 -1.04 -24.36 29.87
N ARG A 15 -0.47 -25.56 29.90
CA ARG A 15 0.30 -26.15 28.80
C ARG A 15 -0.67 -26.62 27.72
N VAL A 16 -0.77 -25.85 26.63
CA VAL A 16 -1.55 -26.23 25.44
C VAL A 16 -0.79 -27.33 24.69
N GLU A 17 -1.38 -28.53 24.58
CA GLU A 17 -0.89 -29.59 23.70
C GLU A 17 -1.05 -29.18 22.22
N PRO A 18 -0.08 -29.48 21.34
CA PRO A 18 -0.20 -29.15 19.93
C PRO A 18 -1.26 -30.03 19.26
N ILE A 19 -2.34 -29.41 18.80
CA ILE A 19 -3.32 -30.02 17.90
C ILE A 19 -2.55 -30.52 16.67
N GLY A 20 -2.62 -31.83 16.42
CA GLY A 20 -1.92 -32.49 15.33
C GLY A 20 -2.22 -31.83 13.98
N ARG A 21 -1.16 -31.60 13.20
CA ARG A 21 -1.28 -31.13 11.81
C ARG A 21 -2.19 -32.09 11.05
N PRO A 22 -3.25 -31.61 10.36
CA PRO A 22 -3.89 -32.43 9.35
C PRO A 22 -2.88 -32.68 8.23
N ALA A 23 -2.68 -33.95 7.89
CA ALA A 23 -1.91 -34.33 6.72
C ALA A 23 -2.50 -33.65 5.47
N PRO A 24 -1.70 -33.06 4.58
CA PRO A 24 -2.23 -32.56 3.32
C PRO A 24 -2.72 -33.76 2.51
N GLY A 25 -4.05 -33.87 2.38
CA GLY A 25 -4.67 -34.77 1.42
C GLY A 25 -4.16 -34.42 0.03
N ALA A 26 -3.56 -35.41 -0.63
CA ALA A 26 -3.09 -35.30 -1.99
C ALA A 26 -4.27 -34.93 -2.91
N ALA A 27 -4.26 -33.69 -3.41
CA ALA A 27 -5.12 -33.28 -4.50
C ALA A 27 -4.74 -34.08 -5.76
N PRO A 28 -5.68 -34.63 -6.53
CA PRO A 28 -5.37 -35.27 -7.80
C PRO A 28 -4.80 -34.23 -8.76
N SER A 29 -3.59 -34.46 -9.28
CA SER A 29 -2.96 -33.63 -10.30
C SER A 29 -3.83 -33.58 -11.56
N PRO A 30 -4.21 -32.39 -12.07
CA PRO A 30 -4.82 -32.30 -13.39
C PRO A 30 -3.73 -32.47 -14.46
N SER A 31 -3.82 -33.53 -15.27
CA SER A 31 -3.03 -33.66 -16.49
C SER A 31 -3.30 -32.49 -17.44
N PRO A 32 -2.29 -31.80 -17.99
CA PRO A 32 -2.51 -30.79 -19.01
C PRO A 32 -2.82 -31.46 -20.34
N SER A 33 -4.10 -31.56 -20.68
CA SER A 33 -4.52 -31.89 -22.04
C SER A 33 -4.26 -30.66 -22.91
N SER A 34 -3.24 -30.74 -23.76
CA SER A 34 -2.88 -29.67 -24.69
C SER A 34 -4.00 -29.48 -25.72
N PRO A 35 -4.54 -28.27 -25.93
CA PRO A 35 -5.46 -28.02 -27.04
C PRO A 35 -4.69 -28.07 -28.37
N PRO A 36 -5.28 -28.57 -29.47
CA PRO A 36 -4.67 -28.44 -30.79
C PRO A 36 -4.60 -26.97 -31.17
N ALA A 37 -3.39 -26.51 -31.50
CA ALA A 37 -3.13 -25.19 -32.06
C ALA A 37 -3.93 -25.02 -33.36
N ARG A 38 -5.01 -24.24 -33.29
CA ARG A 38 -5.66 -23.69 -34.48
C ARG A 38 -5.41 -22.19 -34.50
N ALA A 39 -4.28 -21.84 -35.12
CA ALA A 39 -3.99 -20.47 -35.52
C ALA A 39 -5.02 -20.03 -36.57
N THR A 40 -6.03 -19.29 -36.13
CA THR A 40 -6.73 -18.36 -37.01
C THR A 40 -6.27 -16.96 -36.61
N SER A 41 -5.27 -16.48 -37.34
CA SER A 41 -4.80 -15.10 -37.32
C SER A 41 -5.95 -14.21 -37.76
N GLN A 42 -6.75 -13.74 -36.81
CA GLN A 42 -7.59 -12.57 -37.04
C GLN A 42 -6.70 -11.37 -36.68
N PRO A 43 -6.37 -10.47 -37.62
CA PRO A 43 -5.65 -9.27 -37.26
C PRO A 43 -6.54 -8.49 -36.30
N ALA A 44 -6.04 -8.26 -35.08
CA ALA A 44 -6.62 -7.28 -34.20
C ALA A 44 -6.74 -5.96 -34.98
N PRO A 45 -7.88 -5.24 -34.94
CA PRO A 45 -7.88 -3.88 -35.43
C PRO A 45 -6.78 -3.17 -34.64
N ALA A 46 -5.79 -2.65 -35.36
CA ALA A 46 -4.76 -1.82 -34.79
C ALA A 46 -5.48 -0.67 -34.08
N ALA A 47 -5.63 -0.80 -32.77
CA ALA A 47 -5.97 0.32 -31.92
C ALA A 47 -4.77 1.24 -32.01
N THR A 48 -4.82 2.17 -32.96
CA THR A 48 -4.02 3.36 -32.95
C THR A 48 -4.36 4.07 -31.65
N ALA A 49 -3.56 3.80 -30.61
CA ALA A 49 -3.48 4.68 -29.46
C ALA A 49 -2.99 6.02 -30.01
N SER A 50 -3.93 6.86 -30.44
CA SER A 50 -3.69 8.25 -30.76
C SER A 50 -3.51 8.98 -29.44
N GLY A 51 -2.38 8.71 -28.78
CA GLY A 51 -1.89 9.52 -27.69
C GLY A 51 -1.46 10.83 -28.30
N ALA A 52 -2.38 11.80 -28.38
CA ALA A 52 -1.98 13.19 -28.58
C ALA A 52 -0.90 13.51 -27.54
N PRO A 53 0.21 14.16 -27.93
CA PRO A 53 1.25 14.48 -26.97
C PRO A 53 0.64 15.33 -25.86
N LEU A 54 0.69 14.80 -24.63
CA LEU A 54 0.22 15.51 -23.45
C LEU A 54 1.02 16.81 -23.38
N LYS A 55 0.30 17.94 -23.44
CA LYS A 55 0.93 19.25 -23.26
C LYS A 55 1.57 19.26 -21.88
N PRO A 56 2.87 19.62 -21.74
CA PRO A 56 3.50 19.72 -20.44
C PRO A 56 2.71 20.71 -19.58
N VAL A 57 2.12 20.21 -18.50
CA VAL A 57 1.58 21.08 -17.46
C VAL A 57 2.79 21.76 -16.81
N ALA A 58 2.73 23.07 -16.65
CA ALA A 58 3.76 23.81 -15.93
C ALA A 58 3.81 23.35 -14.48
N VAL A 59 4.68 22.40 -14.19
CA VAL A 59 5.00 21.98 -12.83
C VAL A 59 5.80 23.12 -12.20
N ARG A 60 5.30 23.65 -11.08
CA ARG A 60 6.12 24.51 -10.24
C ARG A 60 7.29 23.67 -9.75
N HIS A 61 8.49 24.02 -10.17
CA HIS A 61 9.69 23.50 -9.54
C HIS A 61 9.65 23.95 -8.07
N VAL A 62 9.50 22.98 -7.17
CA VAL A 62 9.93 23.18 -5.78
C VAL A 62 11.45 23.32 -5.85
N ASP A 63 11.95 24.52 -5.52
CA ASP A 63 13.31 25.00 -5.85
C ASP A 63 14.46 24.11 -5.33
N ALA A 64 14.16 23.14 -4.46
CA ALA A 64 14.95 21.92 -4.34
C ALA A 64 14.08 20.88 -3.64
N LEU A 65 13.86 19.71 -4.27
CA LEU A 65 13.53 18.53 -3.49
C LEU A 65 14.68 18.37 -2.47
N PRO A 66 14.41 18.20 -1.16
CA PRO A 66 15.49 18.05 -0.20
C PRO A 66 16.43 16.95 -0.68
N PRO A 67 17.76 17.17 -0.71
CA PRO A 67 18.71 16.33 -1.46
C PRO A 67 18.75 14.86 -0.98
N HIS A 68 18.09 14.56 0.14
CA HIS A 68 18.00 13.23 0.72
C HIS A 68 16.76 12.43 0.28
N VAL A 69 15.69 13.05 -0.23
CA VAL A 69 14.44 12.31 -0.53
C VAL A 69 14.65 11.25 -1.60
N ALA A 70 15.45 11.55 -2.63
CA ALA A 70 15.76 10.62 -3.71
C ALA A 70 16.58 9.38 -3.28
N SER A 71 17.16 9.41 -2.08
CA SER A 71 17.97 8.31 -1.53
C SER A 71 17.22 7.42 -0.52
N LEU A 72 15.99 7.79 -0.15
CA LEU A 72 15.20 7.04 0.82
C LEU A 72 14.60 5.78 0.19
N ASP A 73 14.52 4.71 0.99
CA ASP A 73 13.67 3.56 0.70
C ASP A 73 12.21 3.87 1.07
N TRP A 74 11.29 2.94 0.79
CA TRP A 74 9.87 3.15 1.05
C TRP A 74 9.54 3.46 2.52
N PRO A 75 10.06 2.72 3.51
CA PRO A 75 9.86 3.06 4.91
C PRO A 75 10.42 4.44 5.27
N GLY A 76 11.62 4.77 4.80
CA GLY A 76 12.24 6.08 5.03
C GLY A 76 11.42 7.23 4.43
N LEU A 77 10.90 7.04 3.21
CA LEU A 77 10.04 8.02 2.54
C LEU A 77 8.72 8.22 3.29
N GLN A 78 8.07 7.13 3.71
CA GLN A 78 6.83 7.20 4.48
C GLN A 78 7.03 7.95 5.80
N ALA A 79 8.12 7.67 6.53
CA ALA A 79 8.48 8.38 7.75
C ALA A 79 8.74 9.88 7.50
N ALA A 80 9.50 10.21 6.44
CA ALA A 80 9.79 11.59 6.08
C ALA A 80 8.51 12.38 5.76
N VAL A 81 7.57 11.78 5.01
CA VAL A 81 6.27 12.40 4.68
C VAL A 81 5.42 12.62 5.93
N ALA A 82 5.34 11.62 6.82
CA ALA A 82 4.58 11.72 8.07
C ALA A 82 5.05 12.91 8.94
N SER A 83 6.37 13.14 8.98
CA SER A 83 6.96 14.26 9.74
C SER A 83 7.11 15.58 8.98
N CYS A 84 6.69 15.65 7.71
CA CYS A 84 6.97 16.80 6.86
C CYS A 84 6.26 18.08 7.36
N GLN A 85 7.03 19.16 7.52
CA GLN A 85 6.57 20.49 7.94
C GLN A 85 6.96 21.59 6.93
N ALA A 86 7.18 21.22 5.66
CA ALA A 86 7.71 22.14 4.65
C ALA A 86 6.70 23.19 4.14
N CYS A 87 5.42 23.09 4.50
CA CYS A 87 4.38 24.04 4.11
C CYS A 87 3.26 24.12 5.15
N GLU A 88 2.45 25.18 5.08
CA GLU A 88 1.38 25.49 6.04
C GLU A 88 0.32 24.38 6.20
N LEU A 89 0.15 23.50 5.21
CA LEU A 89 -0.81 22.39 5.27
C LEU A 89 -0.52 21.41 6.41
N CYS A 90 0.73 21.33 6.88
CA CYS A 90 1.08 20.49 8.02
C CYS A 90 0.41 20.97 9.32
N GLY A 91 0.00 22.24 9.40
CA GLY A 91 -0.68 22.80 10.58
C GLY A 91 -2.18 22.52 10.62
N THR A 92 -2.79 22.13 9.50
CA THR A 92 -4.25 21.93 9.40
C THR A 92 -4.67 20.46 9.25
N ARG A 93 -3.77 19.60 8.76
CA ARG A 93 -4.03 18.16 8.62
C ARG A 93 -4.08 17.46 9.97
N GLN A 94 -4.86 16.40 10.10
CA GLN A 94 -4.76 15.47 11.23
C GLN A 94 -3.52 14.59 11.07
N GLN A 95 -3.26 14.11 9.86
CA GLN A 95 -2.09 13.30 9.53
C GLN A 95 -1.77 13.35 8.03
N ALA A 96 -0.56 12.98 7.66
CA ALA A 96 -0.25 12.83 6.23
C ALA A 96 -0.90 11.55 5.70
N VAL A 97 -1.62 11.66 4.59
CA VAL A 97 -2.11 10.48 3.84
C VAL A 97 -1.05 10.09 2.83
N PHE A 98 -0.37 8.98 3.10
CA PHE A 98 0.60 8.41 2.17
C PHE A 98 -0.10 7.58 1.08
N GLY A 99 0.64 7.13 0.07
CA GLY A 99 0.13 6.18 -0.91
C GLY A 99 0.03 4.76 -0.34
N VAL A 100 -0.91 3.97 -0.86
CA VAL A 100 -1.02 2.54 -0.59
C VAL A 100 -0.91 1.76 -1.90
N GLY A 101 -0.40 0.53 -1.82
CA GLY A 101 -0.27 -0.35 -3.00
C GLY A 101 1.01 -1.18 -2.98
N HIS A 102 1.24 -1.90 -4.08
CA HIS A 102 2.44 -2.69 -4.24
C HIS A 102 3.64 -1.80 -4.62
N PRO A 103 4.78 -1.85 -3.92
CA PRO A 103 5.96 -1.04 -4.22
C PRO A 103 6.55 -1.23 -5.63
N GLN A 104 6.21 -2.34 -6.28
CA GLN A 104 6.62 -2.67 -7.65
C GLN A 104 5.42 -2.76 -8.61
N ALA A 105 4.33 -2.03 -8.33
CA ALA A 105 3.20 -1.98 -9.25
C ALA A 105 3.62 -1.35 -10.59
N ASP A 106 3.12 -1.89 -11.71
CA ASP A 106 3.36 -1.32 -13.04
C ASP A 106 2.62 0.02 -13.24
N TRP A 107 1.57 0.26 -12.45
CA TRP A 107 0.70 1.42 -12.53
C TRP A 107 0.62 2.15 -11.18
N MET A 108 0.69 3.48 -11.24
CA MET A 108 0.46 4.37 -10.11
C MET A 108 -0.66 5.35 -10.47
N ILE A 109 -1.64 5.48 -9.57
CA ILE A 109 -2.73 6.46 -9.69
C ILE A 109 -2.44 7.60 -8.74
N VAL A 110 -2.41 8.82 -9.27
CA VAL A 110 -2.22 10.05 -8.49
C VAL A 110 -3.49 10.87 -8.59
N GLY A 111 -4.12 11.11 -7.44
CA GLY A 111 -5.33 11.92 -7.32
C GLY A 111 -5.03 13.36 -6.96
N GLU A 112 -6.05 14.03 -6.44
CA GLU A 112 -5.94 15.35 -5.80
C GLU A 112 -5.46 15.25 -4.35
N ALA A 113 -5.45 16.38 -3.64
CA ALA A 113 -5.09 16.43 -2.22
C ALA A 113 -6.09 15.61 -1.36
N PRO A 114 -5.65 15.03 -0.23
CA PRO A 114 -6.55 14.27 0.65
C PRO A 114 -7.72 15.10 1.15
N GLY A 115 -8.93 14.51 1.12
CA GLY A 115 -10.13 15.07 1.73
C GLY A 115 -10.20 14.78 3.24
N GLU A 116 -11.34 15.13 3.85
CA GLU A 116 -11.57 14.94 5.29
C GLU A 116 -11.56 13.46 5.71
N GLN A 117 -12.18 12.59 4.90
CA GLN A 117 -12.25 11.16 5.21
C GLN A 117 -10.88 10.50 5.06
N GLU A 118 -10.13 10.86 4.02
CA GLU A 118 -8.75 10.42 3.82
C GLU A 118 -7.85 10.91 4.96
N ASP A 119 -7.90 12.20 5.33
CA ASP A 119 -7.10 12.77 6.42
C ASP A 119 -7.39 12.07 7.76
N ALA A 120 -8.67 11.82 8.07
CA ALA A 120 -9.07 11.11 9.27
C ALA A 120 -8.60 9.64 9.30
N GLN A 121 -8.62 8.94 8.16
CA GLN A 121 -8.30 7.50 8.08
C GLN A 121 -6.83 7.23 7.78
N GLY A 122 -6.12 8.16 7.13
CA GLY A 122 -4.75 7.98 6.70
C GLY A 122 -4.61 7.14 5.43
N GLU A 123 -5.72 6.86 4.75
CA GLU A 123 -5.78 6.01 3.56
C GLU A 123 -6.34 6.81 2.37
N PRO A 124 -5.70 6.77 1.19
CA PRO A 124 -6.16 7.52 0.04
C PRO A 124 -7.38 6.88 -0.63
N PHE A 125 -8.23 7.70 -1.26
CA PHE A 125 -9.40 7.27 -2.05
C PHE A 125 -10.47 6.49 -1.27
N VAL A 126 -10.69 6.85 0.00
CA VAL A 126 -11.75 6.26 0.84
C VAL A 126 -13.06 7.06 0.85
N GLY A 127 -13.06 8.27 0.28
CA GLY A 127 -14.24 9.10 0.08
C GLY A 127 -15.29 8.47 -0.86
N ARG A 128 -16.52 9.02 -0.82
CA ARG A 128 -17.66 8.58 -1.65
C ARG A 128 -17.93 9.51 -2.82
#